data_AF-L0DDL6-F1
#
_entry.id   AF-L0DDL6-F1
#
_cell.length_a   1.000
_cell.length_b   1.000
_cell.length_c   1.000
_cell.angle_alpha   90.00
_cell.angle_beta   90.00
_cell.angle_gamma   90.00
#
_symmetry.space_group_name_H-M   'P 1'
#
loop_
_entity.id
_entity.type
_entity.pdbx_description
1 polymer ?
#
loop_
_entity_poly.entity_id
_entity_poly.type
_entity_poly.pdbx_seq_one_letter_code
_entity_poly.pdbx_strand_id
1 'polypeptide(L)'
;MSTRKPTTRNRALRPLAEYLEDRQLLSGVVSGTDIDGDQWVLQLIGPGSLVVAKQPGADGQPAPLNSQTQIKSITIGGLDPQKSRLVGQVTKGPNGDGKVFFQQLEELPSKSQQLSGGNGPLSIAIPDFWLANTTPTGSTGTPDPVAITIPDGVSTLQFGGVDTTVGQVDPPASTAQSDIAAVTLGLPQFGGTRIIIDKSISSSQQVPPSGTSTTPTTIQHGVTFSVSGRLSLFQANEIIGNTDTPPGQFVNQNSKATGFGGTWVISGTSGVAPFLSDPRIQGGLTGQIGNVRIGGNATNFSTLVFDATGTGQAKLTNFSIGGESNNVLLVAPNGARNVVFGRGMDTVDILSHVVNTLTANRGALNSNVYVDRTISKATFGGDVVNTNVLSGYVQNFSNIISTVTGQSSVSAFSPTPQPGAPPIPENAQNAGGMSVLVAGDVTNSVFAASVQPELVTLTGGSTVPQFGTSRNLVLPVGDITAKVEGQIDNSIATPDKPTTAFYANKVDLQRGPVIPPNVPEAPYTGKQPYTFIPGFHHPALAVGKGTAAKIKPNRVGARTPQGPGRS
;
A
#
# COMPACT_ATOMS: atom_id res chain seq x y z
N MET A 1 1.40 -83.14 22.07
CA MET A 1 2.25 -81.94 21.95
C MET A 1 1.98 -81.25 20.63
N SER A 2 1.45 -80.02 20.65
CA SER A 2 1.60 -79.03 19.58
C SER A 2 1.12 -77.68 20.13
N THR A 3 2.07 -76.90 20.60
CA THR A 3 1.93 -75.53 21.10
C THR A 3 1.48 -74.58 20.00
N ARG A 4 0.24 -74.08 20.03
CA ARG A 4 -0.14 -72.89 19.26
C ARG A 4 0.32 -71.64 20.01
N LYS A 5 1.25 -70.90 19.39
CA LYS A 5 1.69 -69.57 19.83
C LYS A 5 0.49 -68.61 19.93
N PRO A 6 0.34 -67.83 21.01
CA PRO A 6 -0.62 -66.74 21.05
C PRO A 6 -0.16 -65.63 20.10
N THR A 7 -1.01 -65.29 19.13
CA THR A 7 -0.83 -64.11 18.28
C THR A 7 -0.98 -62.86 19.15
N THR A 8 -0.03 -61.95 19.02
CA THR A 8 -0.07 -60.59 19.58
C THR A 8 -1.32 -59.89 19.07
N ARG A 9 -2.35 -59.76 19.92
CA ARG A 9 -3.41 -58.77 19.70
C ARG A 9 -2.73 -57.42 19.64
N ASN A 10 -2.72 -56.81 18.44
CA ASN A 10 -2.47 -55.39 18.27
C ASN A 10 -3.36 -54.66 19.28
N ARG A 11 -2.74 -54.09 20.31
CA ARG A 11 -3.26 -52.90 20.97
C ARG A 11 -3.26 -51.81 19.91
N ALA A 12 -4.26 -51.85 19.03
CA ALA A 12 -4.63 -50.69 18.27
C ALA A 12 -4.86 -49.60 19.31
N LEU A 13 -3.99 -48.59 19.25
CA LEU A 13 -4.27 -47.25 19.73
C LEU A 13 -5.74 -46.99 19.40
N ARG A 14 -6.62 -47.13 20.39
CA ARG A 14 -7.92 -46.48 20.29
C ARG A 14 -7.55 -45.00 20.21
N PRO A 15 -7.93 -44.28 19.14
CA PRO A 15 -7.93 -42.84 19.25
C PRO A 15 -8.70 -42.54 20.54
N LEU A 16 -8.12 -41.69 21.39
CA LEU A 16 -8.89 -41.07 22.46
C LEU A 16 -10.20 -40.59 21.82
N ALA A 17 -11.30 -40.70 22.56
CA ALA A 17 -12.51 -40.00 22.17
C ALA A 17 -12.15 -38.51 22.17
N GLU A 18 -11.69 -38.01 21.03
CA GLU A 18 -11.53 -36.60 20.75
C GLU A 18 -12.92 -36.03 20.98
N TYR A 19 -13.03 -35.17 21.99
CA TYR A 19 -14.27 -34.52 22.34
C TYR A 19 -14.85 -33.89 21.06
N LEU A 20 -16.11 -34.18 20.75
CA LEU A 20 -16.82 -33.56 19.63
C LEU A 20 -16.80 -32.01 19.73
N GLU A 21 -16.54 -31.50 20.93
CA GLU A 21 -16.34 -30.08 21.26
C GLU A 21 -15.00 -29.54 20.73
N ASP A 22 -13.93 -30.35 20.64
CA ASP A 22 -12.65 -29.95 20.03
C ASP A 22 -12.72 -29.94 18.48
N ARG A 23 -13.72 -30.60 17.89
CA ARG A 23 -13.96 -30.62 16.43
C ARG A 23 -15.02 -29.64 15.95
N GLN A 24 -15.76 -28.99 16.84
CA GLN A 24 -16.46 -27.76 16.49
C GLN A 24 -15.44 -26.62 16.40
N LEU A 25 -14.70 -26.61 15.29
CA LEU A 25 -14.21 -25.36 14.71
C LEU A 25 -15.42 -24.42 14.64
N LEU A 26 -15.49 -23.45 15.57
CA LEU A 26 -16.53 -22.42 15.66
C LEU A 26 -16.46 -21.52 14.43
N SER A 27 -16.80 -22.04 13.25
CA SER A 27 -16.71 -21.29 12.00
C SER A 27 -18.03 -20.64 11.67
N GLY A 28 -18.06 -19.31 11.62
CA GLY A 28 -19.19 -18.56 11.08
C GLY A 28 -19.11 -18.55 9.55
N VAL A 29 -20.19 -18.90 8.86
CA VAL A 29 -20.30 -18.82 7.39
C VAL A 29 -21.49 -17.94 7.04
N VAL A 30 -21.26 -16.96 6.19
CA VAL A 30 -22.27 -16.02 5.70
C VAL A 30 -22.15 -15.93 4.20
N SER A 31 -23.27 -15.93 3.48
CA SER A 31 -23.29 -15.84 2.03
C SER A 31 -24.40 -14.91 1.55
N GLY A 32 -24.20 -14.32 0.37
CA GLY A 32 -25.18 -13.45 -0.25
C GLY A 32 -24.94 -13.26 -1.74
N THR A 33 -25.66 -12.29 -2.30
CA THR A 33 -25.58 -11.90 -3.71
C THR A 33 -25.23 -10.41 -3.78
N ASP A 34 -24.49 -9.91 -4.75
CA ASP A 34 -24.28 -8.47 -4.95
C ASP A 34 -25.32 -7.88 -5.91
N ILE A 35 -25.33 -6.55 -6.06
CA ILE A 35 -26.30 -5.81 -6.90
C ILE A 35 -26.31 -6.27 -8.36
N ASP A 36 -25.17 -6.73 -8.88
CA ASP A 36 -24.99 -7.19 -10.26
C ASP A 36 -25.14 -8.72 -10.44
N GLY A 37 -25.49 -9.42 -9.36
CA GLY A 37 -25.75 -10.86 -9.35
C GLY A 37 -24.56 -11.73 -8.97
N ASP A 38 -23.41 -11.15 -8.60
CA ASP A 38 -22.28 -11.91 -8.08
C ASP A 38 -22.63 -12.60 -6.76
N GLN A 39 -22.27 -13.88 -6.61
CA GLN A 39 -22.48 -14.61 -5.36
C GLN A 39 -21.24 -14.54 -4.50
N TRP A 40 -21.39 -14.33 -3.20
CA TRP A 40 -20.26 -14.23 -2.30
C TRP A 40 -20.45 -15.06 -1.03
N VAL A 41 -19.34 -15.50 -0.49
CA VAL A 41 -19.25 -16.26 0.77
C VAL A 41 -18.14 -15.67 1.61
N LEU A 42 -18.40 -15.46 2.89
CA LEU A 42 -17.44 -15.12 3.93
C LEU A 42 -17.46 -16.21 5.00
N GLN A 43 -16.28 -16.71 5.36
CA GLN A 43 -16.09 -17.72 6.38
C GLN A 43 -15.06 -17.24 7.40
N LEU A 44 -15.47 -17.15 8.67
CA LEU A 44 -14.54 -17.02 9.79
C LEU A 44 -14.15 -18.43 10.25
N ILE A 45 -12.86 -18.75 10.21
CA ILE A 45 -12.28 -20.02 10.67
C ILE A 45 -11.61 -19.75 12.02
N GLY A 46 -11.87 -20.60 13.03
CA GLY A 46 -11.35 -20.42 14.39
C GLY A 46 -12.30 -19.60 15.28
N PRO A 47 -11.91 -19.28 16.53
CA PRO A 47 -12.76 -18.56 17.47
C PRO A 47 -13.23 -17.20 16.92
N GLY A 48 -14.49 -16.87 17.23
CA GLY A 48 -15.05 -15.54 17.03
C GLY A 48 -16.45 -15.53 16.43
N SER A 49 -16.92 -14.32 16.14
CA SER A 49 -18.21 -14.04 15.51
C SER A 49 -17.99 -13.34 14.17
N LEU A 50 -18.86 -13.64 13.20
CA LEU A 50 -18.94 -12.96 11.91
C LEU A 50 -20.36 -12.48 11.69
N VAL A 51 -20.54 -11.19 11.41
CA VAL A 51 -21.81 -10.58 11.04
C VAL A 51 -21.60 -9.78 9.77
N VAL A 52 -22.54 -9.88 8.82
CA VAL A 52 -22.54 -9.06 7.61
C VAL A 52 -23.89 -8.37 7.53
N ALA A 53 -23.87 -7.07 7.31
CA ALA A 53 -25.07 -6.27 7.09
C ALA A 53 -25.01 -5.63 5.71
N LYS A 54 -26.13 -5.65 5.00
CA LYS A 54 -26.28 -4.96 3.73
C LYS A 54 -26.83 -3.56 3.92
N GLN A 55 -26.64 -2.75 2.89
CA GLN A 55 -27.34 -1.48 2.79
C GLN A 55 -28.85 -1.72 2.81
N PRO A 56 -29.62 -0.85 3.48
CA PRO A 56 -31.08 -0.92 3.47
C PRO A 56 -31.64 -0.95 2.05
N GLY A 57 -32.81 -1.55 1.88
CA GLY A 57 -33.57 -1.47 0.64
C GLY A 57 -34.01 -0.03 0.34
N ALA A 58 -34.59 0.18 -0.85
CA ALA A 58 -35.15 1.48 -1.23
C ALA A 58 -36.29 1.95 -0.29
N ASP A 59 -36.89 1.02 0.45
CA ASP A 59 -37.90 1.25 1.48
C ASP A 59 -37.30 1.62 2.86
N GLY A 60 -35.97 1.69 2.96
CA GLY A 60 -35.25 1.96 4.20
C GLY A 60 -35.19 0.78 5.17
N GLN A 61 -35.73 -0.39 4.80
CA GLN A 61 -35.73 -1.58 5.66
C GLN A 61 -34.43 -2.37 5.54
N PRO A 62 -34.01 -3.13 6.57
CA PRO A 62 -32.86 -4.02 6.49
C PRO A 62 -32.98 -4.98 5.31
N ALA A 63 -32.02 -4.95 4.39
CA ALA A 63 -32.04 -5.81 3.23
C ALA A 63 -31.52 -7.22 3.59
N PRO A 64 -32.23 -8.30 3.16
CA PRO A 64 -31.71 -9.66 3.27
C PRO A 64 -30.39 -9.84 2.54
N LEU A 65 -29.52 -10.76 2.97
CA LEU A 65 -28.20 -10.96 2.34
C LEU A 65 -28.24 -11.39 0.86
N ASN A 66 -29.36 -11.96 0.41
CA ASN A 66 -29.59 -12.32 -0.99
C ASN A 66 -30.27 -11.22 -1.82
N SER A 67 -30.50 -10.02 -1.25
CA SER A 67 -31.00 -8.85 -1.98
C SER A 67 -29.99 -8.35 -3.02
N GLN A 68 -30.42 -7.44 -3.89
CA GLN A 68 -29.53 -6.71 -4.82
C GLN A 68 -29.03 -5.38 -4.21
N THR A 69 -28.64 -5.38 -2.93
CA THR A 69 -27.95 -4.25 -2.31
C THR A 69 -26.51 -4.61 -1.96
N GLN A 70 -25.63 -3.61 -1.95
CA GLN A 70 -24.22 -3.76 -1.60
C GLN A 70 -24.04 -3.99 -0.08
N ILE A 71 -22.83 -4.41 0.32
CA ILE A 71 -22.53 -4.64 1.73
C ILE A 71 -22.30 -3.30 2.43
N LYS A 72 -23.00 -3.09 3.54
CA LYS A 72 -22.76 -1.95 4.42
C LYS A 72 -21.57 -2.24 5.32
N SER A 73 -21.63 -3.33 6.09
CA SER A 73 -20.60 -3.66 7.06
C SER A 73 -20.32 -5.16 7.15
N ILE A 74 -19.06 -5.47 7.45
CA ILE A 74 -18.57 -6.78 7.87
C ILE A 74 -18.00 -6.60 9.27
N THR A 75 -18.58 -7.27 10.25
CA THR A 75 -18.15 -7.17 11.65
C THR A 75 -17.60 -8.51 12.12
N ILE A 76 -16.40 -8.48 12.68
CA ILE A 76 -15.73 -9.63 13.30
C ILE A 76 -15.44 -9.35 14.78
N GLY A 77 -15.36 -10.38 15.62
CA GLY A 77 -15.07 -10.18 17.05
C GLY A 77 -14.78 -11.47 17.80
N GLY A 78 -14.22 -11.38 19.01
CA GLY A 78 -13.89 -12.54 19.84
C GLY A 78 -12.80 -13.43 19.22
N LEU A 79 -11.80 -12.81 18.60
CA LEU A 79 -10.80 -13.46 17.77
C LEU A 79 -9.63 -14.01 18.60
N ASP A 80 -8.94 -15.00 18.04
CA ASP A 80 -7.68 -15.55 18.54
C ASP A 80 -6.59 -15.23 17.51
N PRO A 81 -5.51 -14.51 17.91
CA PRO A 81 -4.46 -14.05 17.00
C PRO A 81 -3.64 -15.16 16.33
N GLN A 82 -3.75 -16.40 16.81
CA GLN A 82 -3.06 -17.55 16.22
C GLN A 82 -3.98 -18.43 15.38
N LYS A 83 -5.30 -18.32 15.56
CA LYS A 83 -6.27 -19.28 14.99
C LYS A 83 -7.32 -18.65 14.10
N SER A 84 -7.71 -17.41 14.37
CA SER A 84 -8.83 -16.77 13.69
C SER A 84 -8.42 -16.24 12.31
N ARG A 85 -9.18 -16.64 11.29
CA ARG A 85 -8.97 -16.25 9.90
C ARG A 85 -10.29 -15.93 9.21
N LEU A 86 -10.42 -14.76 8.61
CA LEU A 86 -11.55 -14.45 7.73
C LEU A 86 -11.15 -14.76 6.28
N VAL A 87 -11.95 -15.56 5.59
CA VAL A 87 -11.73 -15.93 4.18
C VAL A 87 -12.98 -15.59 3.39
N GLY A 88 -12.80 -15.01 2.20
CA GLY A 88 -13.88 -14.64 1.31
C GLY A 88 -13.70 -15.18 -0.09
N GLN A 89 -14.82 -15.50 -0.74
CA GLN A 89 -14.85 -15.92 -2.13
C GLN A 89 -16.01 -15.23 -2.84
N VAL A 90 -15.76 -14.81 -4.08
CA VAL A 90 -16.77 -14.30 -5.00
C VAL A 90 -16.87 -15.23 -6.20
N THR A 91 -18.09 -15.58 -6.58
CA THR A 91 -18.43 -16.31 -7.80
C THR A 91 -19.16 -15.35 -8.71
N LYS A 92 -18.49 -14.97 -9.79
CA LYS A 92 -19.03 -14.05 -10.79
C LYS A 92 -20.35 -14.58 -11.37
N GLY A 93 -21.39 -13.76 -11.28
CA GLY A 93 -22.69 -13.98 -11.89
C GLY A 93 -22.68 -13.70 -13.40
N PRO A 94 -23.79 -13.96 -14.11
CA PRO A 94 -23.86 -13.77 -15.57
C PRO A 94 -23.53 -12.34 -16.03
N ASN A 95 -23.90 -11.35 -15.23
CA ASN A 95 -23.74 -9.93 -15.54
C ASN A 95 -22.74 -9.21 -14.62
N GLY A 96 -22.23 -9.88 -13.59
CA GLY A 96 -21.42 -9.21 -12.58
C GLY A 96 -19.96 -9.07 -12.96
N ASP A 97 -19.22 -8.26 -12.22
CA ASP A 97 -17.84 -7.92 -12.53
C ASP A 97 -16.80 -8.81 -11.81
N GLY A 98 -17.25 -9.69 -10.92
CA GLY A 98 -16.43 -10.53 -10.06
C GLY A 98 -15.96 -9.82 -8.80
N LYS A 99 -16.54 -8.66 -8.44
CA LYS A 99 -16.19 -7.86 -7.27
C LYS A 99 -17.41 -7.70 -6.38
N VAL A 100 -17.14 -7.54 -5.08
CA VAL A 100 -18.19 -7.20 -4.12
C VAL A 100 -17.76 -5.99 -3.32
N PHE A 101 -18.56 -4.94 -3.35
CA PHE A 101 -18.25 -3.71 -2.62
C PHE A 101 -18.79 -3.77 -1.18
N PHE A 102 -17.96 -3.31 -0.25
CA PHE A 102 -18.33 -3.10 1.15
C PHE A 102 -17.84 -1.75 1.64
N GLN A 103 -18.59 -1.14 2.57
CA GLN A 103 -18.24 0.17 3.12
C GLN A 103 -17.43 0.07 4.41
N GLN A 104 -17.70 -0.93 5.24
CA GLN A 104 -17.00 -1.11 6.52
C GLN A 104 -16.54 -2.54 6.77
N LEU A 105 -15.32 -2.71 7.28
CA LEU A 105 -14.90 -3.89 8.00
C LEU A 105 -14.42 -3.47 9.39
N GLU A 106 -15.08 -3.95 10.43
CA GLU A 106 -14.78 -3.57 11.80
C GLU A 106 -14.52 -4.80 12.67
N GLU A 107 -13.46 -4.73 13.46
CA GLU A 107 -13.24 -5.63 14.58
C GLU A 107 -13.86 -5.03 15.86
N LEU A 108 -14.75 -5.80 16.49
CA LEU A 108 -15.27 -5.49 17.81
C LEU A 108 -14.13 -5.57 18.84
N PRO A 109 -13.98 -4.56 19.72
CA PRO A 109 -12.90 -4.54 20.70
C PRO A 109 -12.85 -5.82 21.55
N SER A 110 -11.66 -6.39 21.68
CA SER A 110 -11.44 -7.52 22.57
C SER A 110 -11.77 -7.14 24.01
N LYS A 111 -12.67 -7.89 24.68
CA LYS A 111 -13.00 -7.70 26.12
C LYS A 111 -11.86 -8.13 27.07
N SER A 112 -10.62 -8.25 26.59
CA SER A 112 -9.48 -8.69 27.38
C SER A 112 -9.16 -7.67 28.47
N GLN A 113 -9.33 -8.06 29.74
CA GLN A 113 -8.95 -7.25 30.90
C GLN A 113 -7.42 -7.13 31.08
N GLN A 114 -6.61 -7.84 30.28
CA GLN A 114 -5.17 -7.94 30.51
C GLN A 114 -4.29 -7.24 29.47
N LEU A 115 -4.72 -7.06 28.22
CA LEU A 115 -3.90 -6.43 27.16
C LEU A 115 -4.79 -5.76 26.09
N SER A 116 -4.51 -4.48 25.81
CA SER A 116 -5.02 -3.75 24.64
C SER A 116 -4.03 -3.93 23.49
N GLY A 117 -4.49 -4.41 22.32
CA GLY A 117 -3.65 -4.72 21.15
C GLY A 117 -3.16 -6.16 21.07
N GLY A 118 -2.88 -6.63 19.85
CA GLY A 118 -2.28 -7.94 19.58
C GLY A 118 -3.23 -9.14 19.70
N ASN A 119 -4.54 -8.92 19.81
CA ASN A 119 -5.56 -9.97 19.85
C ASN A 119 -6.32 -10.14 18.53
N GLY A 120 -6.00 -9.33 17.51
CA GLY A 120 -6.72 -9.36 16.25
C GLY A 120 -6.36 -10.59 15.41
N PRO A 121 -7.06 -10.81 14.28
CA PRO A 121 -6.99 -12.08 13.58
C PRO A 121 -5.60 -12.34 13.00
N LEU A 122 -5.29 -13.62 12.80
CA LEU A 122 -4.07 -14.01 12.09
C LEU A 122 -4.09 -13.48 10.65
N SER A 123 -5.22 -13.63 9.97
CA SER A 123 -5.36 -13.19 8.58
C SER A 123 -6.78 -12.84 8.18
N ILE A 124 -6.90 -11.87 7.30
CA ILE A 124 -8.11 -11.59 6.51
C ILE A 124 -7.74 -11.73 5.04
N ALA A 125 -8.43 -12.62 4.33
CA ALA A 125 -8.17 -12.93 2.92
C ALA A 125 -9.49 -12.92 2.14
N ILE A 126 -9.86 -11.75 1.64
CA ILE A 126 -11.11 -11.46 0.91
C ILE A 126 -10.79 -10.80 -0.45
N PRO A 127 -9.97 -11.45 -1.31
CA PRO A 127 -9.27 -10.81 -2.44
C PRO A 127 -10.15 -10.21 -3.54
N ASP A 128 -11.45 -10.48 -3.54
CA ASP A 128 -12.41 -9.94 -4.52
C ASP A 128 -13.45 -9.02 -3.85
N PHE A 129 -13.26 -8.70 -2.57
CA PHE A 129 -14.05 -7.71 -1.84
C PHE A 129 -13.33 -6.35 -1.86
N TRP A 130 -14.02 -5.30 -2.27
CA TRP A 130 -13.49 -3.96 -2.49
C TRP A 130 -14.08 -2.96 -1.50
N LEU A 131 -13.21 -2.15 -0.91
CA LEU A 131 -13.62 -1.08 -0.01
C LEU A 131 -14.09 0.12 -0.85
N ALA A 132 -15.32 0.57 -0.65
CA ALA A 132 -15.92 1.68 -1.37
C ALA A 132 -17.08 2.32 -0.60
N ASN A 133 -17.54 3.50 -1.04
CA ASN A 133 -18.81 4.03 -0.54
C ASN A 133 -19.96 3.23 -1.15
N THR A 134 -20.67 2.46 -0.33
CA THR A 134 -21.83 1.67 -0.78
C THR A 134 -23.16 2.32 -0.43
N THR A 135 -23.14 3.54 0.12
CA THR A 135 -24.35 4.27 0.50
C THR A 135 -25.27 4.45 -0.72
N PRO A 136 -26.56 4.07 -0.63
CA PRO A 136 -27.49 4.24 -1.75
C PRO A 136 -27.61 5.68 -2.23
N THR A 137 -27.64 5.88 -3.54
CA THR A 137 -27.84 7.19 -4.17
C THR A 137 -29.16 7.81 -3.70
N GLY A 138 -29.11 9.05 -3.21
CA GLY A 138 -30.29 9.76 -2.68
C GLY A 138 -30.53 9.57 -1.18
N SER A 139 -29.68 8.83 -0.46
CA SER A 139 -29.68 8.84 0.99
C SER A 139 -29.41 10.25 1.53
N THR A 140 -30.25 10.73 2.45
CA THR A 140 -30.11 12.04 3.10
C THR A 140 -29.33 11.98 4.42
N GLY A 141 -28.97 10.78 4.88
CA GLY A 141 -28.15 10.59 6.06
C GLY A 141 -26.68 10.90 5.79
N THR A 142 -25.93 11.27 6.84
CA THR A 142 -24.47 11.33 6.77
C THR A 142 -23.94 9.93 6.40
N PRO A 143 -23.16 9.80 5.31
CA PRO A 143 -22.57 8.52 4.95
C PRO A 143 -21.72 7.98 6.09
N ASP A 144 -21.83 6.67 6.34
CA ASP A 144 -20.91 5.99 7.25
C ASP A 144 -19.47 6.07 6.70
N PRO A 145 -18.43 6.07 7.55
CA PRO A 145 -17.06 6.12 7.07
C PRO A 145 -16.74 4.88 6.23
N VAL A 146 -16.04 5.08 5.12
CA VAL A 146 -15.51 4.01 4.27
C VAL A 146 -14.22 3.50 4.90
N ALA A 147 -14.27 2.42 5.67
CA ALA A 147 -13.15 2.03 6.50
C ALA A 147 -12.96 0.52 6.74
N ILE A 148 -11.69 0.12 6.89
CA ILE A 148 -11.29 -1.13 7.54
C ILE A 148 -10.60 -0.75 8.86
N THR A 149 -11.16 -1.15 9.99
CA THR A 149 -10.65 -0.82 11.32
C THR A 149 -10.43 -2.09 12.14
N ILE A 150 -9.16 -2.39 12.41
CA ILE A 150 -8.74 -3.59 13.16
C ILE A 150 -7.77 -3.12 14.26
N PRO A 151 -8.29 -2.60 15.38
CA PRO A 151 -7.49 -1.96 16.42
C PRO A 151 -6.55 -2.95 17.11
N ASP A 152 -6.85 -4.24 17.13
CA ASP A 152 -5.96 -5.25 17.72
C ASP A 152 -4.91 -5.78 16.71
N GLY A 153 -4.90 -5.24 15.48
CA GLY A 153 -3.95 -5.55 14.42
C GLY A 153 -4.24 -6.86 13.69
N VAL A 154 -3.57 -7.06 12.56
CA VAL A 154 -3.70 -8.29 11.74
C VAL A 154 -2.35 -8.59 11.09
N SER A 155 -1.94 -9.87 11.06
CA SER A 155 -0.65 -10.22 10.46
C SER A 155 -0.68 -10.16 8.93
N THR A 156 -1.82 -10.49 8.31
CA THR A 156 -2.02 -10.36 6.86
C THR A 156 -3.43 -9.89 6.54
N LEU A 157 -3.53 -8.75 5.87
CA LEU A 157 -4.73 -8.21 5.26
C LEU A 157 -4.61 -8.32 3.75
N GLN A 158 -5.45 -9.14 3.13
CA GLN A 158 -5.57 -9.28 1.69
C GLN A 158 -7.02 -9.03 1.28
N PHE A 159 -7.24 -8.07 0.39
CA PHE A 159 -8.55 -7.75 -0.17
C PHE A 159 -8.41 -7.23 -1.61
N GLY A 160 -9.53 -7.00 -2.29
CA GLY A 160 -9.53 -6.57 -3.69
C GLY A 160 -8.87 -5.22 -3.89
N GLY A 161 -9.18 -4.26 -3.05
CA GLY A 161 -8.64 -2.92 -3.20
C GLY A 161 -9.58 -1.87 -2.67
N VAL A 162 -9.24 -0.62 -2.94
CA VAL A 162 -10.06 0.54 -2.60
C VAL A 162 -10.48 1.23 -3.88
N ASP A 163 -11.75 1.59 -4.00
CA ASP A 163 -12.29 2.33 -5.14
C ASP A 163 -13.14 3.51 -4.67
N THR A 164 -12.57 4.72 -4.74
CA THR A 164 -13.26 5.95 -4.34
C THR A 164 -14.17 6.51 -5.44
N THR A 165 -14.22 5.91 -6.64
CA THR A 165 -15.15 6.33 -7.71
C THR A 165 -16.56 5.76 -7.49
N VAL A 166 -16.67 4.65 -6.75
CA VAL A 166 -17.93 3.99 -6.43
C VAL A 166 -18.69 4.79 -5.37
N GLY A 167 -20.00 4.95 -5.58
CA GLY A 167 -20.88 5.67 -4.65
C GLY A 167 -20.71 7.19 -4.66
N GLN A 168 -19.93 7.73 -5.61
CA GLN A 168 -19.83 9.17 -5.81
C GLN A 168 -21.13 9.75 -6.37
N VAL A 169 -21.54 10.91 -5.83
CA VAL A 169 -22.73 11.62 -6.30
C VAL A 169 -22.33 12.57 -7.43
N ASP A 170 -23.14 12.62 -8.49
CA ASP A 170 -23.00 13.56 -9.61
C ASP A 170 -24.32 14.34 -9.82
N PRO A 171 -24.36 15.67 -9.67
CA PRO A 171 -23.23 16.53 -9.27
C PRO A 171 -22.87 16.37 -7.78
N PRO A 172 -21.59 16.58 -7.39
CA PRO A 172 -21.19 16.58 -6.00
C PRO A 172 -21.91 17.68 -5.21
N ALA A 173 -22.29 17.39 -3.97
CA ALA A 173 -22.92 18.38 -3.10
C ALA A 173 -21.99 19.58 -2.86
N SER A 174 -22.54 20.80 -2.82
CA SER A 174 -21.75 22.03 -2.58
C SER A 174 -21.06 22.10 -1.21
N THR A 175 -21.41 21.18 -0.30
CA THR A 175 -20.82 21.00 1.03
C THR A 175 -19.86 19.82 1.10
N ALA A 176 -19.56 19.16 -0.03
CA ALA A 176 -18.75 17.94 -0.02
C ALA A 176 -17.37 18.24 0.60
N GLN A 177 -16.99 17.42 1.57
CA GLN A 177 -15.65 17.42 2.15
C GLN A 177 -14.80 16.41 1.38
N SER A 178 -13.48 16.53 1.49
CA SER A 178 -12.58 15.48 1.02
C SER A 178 -12.92 14.18 1.77
N ASP A 179 -13.39 13.16 1.03
CA ASP A 179 -13.68 11.86 1.62
C ASP A 179 -12.43 10.97 1.56
N ILE A 180 -12.07 10.39 2.69
CA ILE A 180 -10.91 9.52 2.81
C ILE A 180 -11.38 8.10 3.11
N ALA A 181 -11.13 7.17 2.20
CA ALA A 181 -11.23 5.76 2.50
C ALA A 181 -10.03 5.32 3.35
N ALA A 182 -10.28 4.72 4.52
CA ALA A 182 -9.25 4.50 5.52
C ALA A 182 -9.11 3.02 5.92
N VAL A 183 -7.89 2.49 5.85
CA VAL A 183 -7.51 1.20 6.41
C VAL A 183 -6.61 1.46 7.62
N THR A 184 -7.14 1.26 8.82
CA THR A 184 -6.45 1.52 10.09
C THR A 184 -6.23 0.23 10.86
N LEU A 185 -4.96 -0.14 11.01
CA LEU A 185 -4.56 -1.41 11.62
C LEU A 185 -3.71 -1.13 12.86
N GLY A 186 -4.08 -1.75 13.98
CA GLY A 186 -3.30 -1.74 15.21
C GLY A 186 -2.08 -2.66 15.15
N LEU A 187 -1.43 -2.82 16.31
CA LEU A 187 -0.22 -3.63 16.44
C LEU A 187 -0.57 -5.13 16.47
N PRO A 188 -0.16 -5.94 15.48
CA PRO A 188 -0.38 -7.38 15.53
C PRO A 188 0.51 -8.06 16.57
N GLN A 189 0.10 -9.23 17.06
CA GLN A 189 0.86 -9.98 18.06
C GLN A 189 2.27 -10.38 17.60
N PHE A 190 2.45 -10.65 16.30
CA PHE A 190 3.68 -11.18 15.74
C PHE A 190 4.03 -10.55 14.38
N GLY A 191 5.33 -10.44 14.08
CA GLY A 191 5.86 -10.33 12.71
C GLY A 191 5.57 -9.05 11.91
N GLY A 192 4.75 -8.14 12.45
CA GLY A 192 4.26 -6.96 11.74
C GLY A 192 3.16 -7.30 10.72
N THR A 193 2.62 -6.26 10.09
CA THR A 193 1.46 -6.37 9.19
C THR A 193 1.90 -6.55 7.74
N ARG A 194 1.16 -7.34 6.97
CA ARG A 194 1.26 -7.40 5.50
C ARG A 194 -0.07 -6.96 4.89
N ILE A 195 -0.04 -6.00 3.97
CA ILE A 195 -1.19 -5.54 3.21
C ILE A 195 -0.97 -5.93 1.75
N ILE A 196 -1.94 -6.62 1.16
CA ILE A 196 -1.90 -7.06 -0.23
C ILE A 196 -3.24 -6.69 -0.88
N ILE A 197 -3.20 -5.85 -1.90
CA ILE A 197 -4.37 -5.42 -2.67
C ILE A 197 -4.14 -5.66 -4.16
N ASP A 198 -5.23 -5.69 -4.93
CA ASP A 198 -5.13 -5.61 -6.39
C ASP A 198 -4.85 -4.15 -6.77
N LYS A 199 -5.76 -3.23 -6.46
CA LYS A 199 -5.61 -1.81 -6.80
C LYS A 199 -6.03 -0.86 -5.70
N SER A 200 -5.47 0.35 -5.73
CA SER A 200 -5.98 1.50 -5.00
C SER A 200 -6.36 2.58 -6.00
N ILE A 201 -7.63 2.97 -6.03
CA ILE A 201 -8.16 3.98 -6.94
C ILE A 201 -8.62 5.16 -6.09
N SER A 202 -7.92 6.28 -6.25
CA SER A 202 -8.25 7.58 -5.67
C SER A 202 -8.73 8.50 -6.78
N SER A 203 -9.68 9.38 -6.46
CA SER A 203 -10.38 10.23 -7.42
C SER A 203 -10.43 11.67 -6.92
N SER A 204 -10.95 12.57 -7.76
CA SER A 204 -11.31 13.92 -7.35
C SER A 204 -12.61 14.31 -8.06
N GLN A 205 -13.34 15.26 -7.49
CA GLN A 205 -14.57 15.80 -8.06
C GLN A 205 -14.52 17.33 -8.10
N GLN A 206 -15.04 17.93 -9.16
CA GLN A 206 -15.20 19.38 -9.24
C GLN A 206 -16.55 19.79 -8.67
N VAL A 207 -16.53 20.63 -7.64
CA VAL A 207 -17.72 21.28 -7.10
C VAL A 207 -18.00 22.53 -7.93
N PRO A 208 -19.22 22.67 -8.46
CA PRO A 208 -19.63 23.88 -9.16
C PRO A 208 -19.47 25.12 -8.27
N PRO A 209 -19.21 26.30 -8.84
CA PRO A 209 -19.14 27.54 -8.06
C PRO A 209 -20.45 27.77 -7.28
N SER A 210 -20.35 28.11 -6.00
CA SER A 210 -21.50 28.45 -5.16
C SER A 210 -21.34 29.84 -4.54
N GLY A 211 -22.43 30.60 -4.46
CA GLY A 211 -22.43 31.95 -3.87
C GLY A 211 -21.68 32.97 -4.72
N THR A 212 -20.77 33.74 -4.11
CA THR A 212 -19.96 34.77 -4.78
C THR A 212 -18.70 34.21 -5.45
N SER A 213 -18.37 32.94 -5.25
CA SER A 213 -17.24 32.31 -5.94
C SER A 213 -17.59 32.10 -7.41
N THR A 214 -16.72 32.55 -8.31
CA THR A 214 -16.82 32.30 -9.76
C THR A 214 -15.99 31.09 -10.19
N THR A 215 -15.25 30.47 -9.27
CA THR A 215 -14.27 29.42 -9.59
C THR A 215 -14.71 28.07 -8.99
N PRO A 216 -14.75 26.99 -9.81
CA PRO A 216 -14.99 25.64 -9.31
C PRO A 216 -13.88 25.21 -8.34
N THR A 217 -14.23 24.48 -7.28
CA THR A 217 -13.27 23.91 -6.33
C THR A 217 -13.11 22.43 -6.63
N THR A 218 -11.88 21.90 -6.61
CA THR A 218 -11.68 20.45 -6.73
C THR A 218 -11.57 19.84 -5.33
N ILE A 219 -12.41 18.84 -5.06
CA ILE A 219 -12.36 18.00 -3.86
C ILE A 219 -11.56 16.74 -4.19
N GLN A 220 -10.58 16.42 -3.36
CA GLN A 220 -9.83 15.19 -3.45
C GLN A 220 -10.51 14.06 -2.66
N HIS A 221 -10.54 12.85 -3.21
CA HIS A 221 -10.94 11.63 -2.51
C HIS A 221 -9.73 10.72 -2.37
N GLY A 222 -9.24 10.60 -1.14
CA GLY A 222 -7.99 9.91 -0.83
C GLY A 222 -8.18 8.48 -0.35
N VAL A 223 -7.10 7.70 -0.42
CA VAL A 223 -7.01 6.37 0.22
C VAL A 223 -5.85 6.38 1.20
N THR A 224 -6.08 5.95 2.43
CA THR A 224 -5.03 5.87 3.46
C THR A 224 -4.92 4.47 4.05
N PHE A 225 -3.71 3.93 4.04
CA PHE A 225 -3.33 2.74 4.78
C PHE A 225 -2.45 3.16 5.95
N SER A 226 -2.98 3.06 7.16
CA SER A 226 -2.27 3.40 8.40
C SER A 226 -2.06 2.14 9.24
N VAL A 227 -0.79 1.84 9.51
CA VAL A 227 -0.39 0.69 10.32
C VAL A 227 0.34 1.18 11.57
N SER A 228 -0.16 0.74 12.72
CA SER A 228 0.54 0.88 13.99
C SER A 228 1.65 -0.15 14.10
N GLY A 229 2.88 0.31 14.22
CA GLY A 229 4.07 -0.53 14.29
C GLY A 229 4.69 -0.84 12.94
N ARG A 230 5.21 -2.07 12.79
CA ARG A 230 5.94 -2.52 11.60
C ARG A 230 5.00 -2.96 10.47
N LEU A 231 5.14 -2.33 9.30
CA LEU A 231 4.57 -2.81 8.04
C LEU A 231 5.61 -3.65 7.30
N SER A 232 5.49 -4.97 7.34
CA SER A 232 6.43 -5.88 6.70
C SER A 232 6.34 -5.87 5.18
N LEU A 233 5.14 -5.67 4.63
CA LEU A 233 4.88 -5.61 3.19
C LEU A 233 3.63 -4.77 2.92
N PHE A 234 3.73 -3.79 2.02
CA PHE A 234 2.61 -3.28 1.24
C PHE A 234 2.80 -3.72 -0.21
N GLN A 235 1.78 -4.35 -0.78
CA GLN A 235 1.78 -4.79 -2.17
C GLN A 235 0.48 -4.40 -2.85
N ALA A 236 0.60 -3.81 -4.04
CA ALA A 236 -0.50 -3.58 -4.97
C ALA A 236 -0.08 -3.97 -6.39
N ASN A 237 -1.02 -4.35 -7.23
CA ASN A 237 -0.75 -4.47 -8.67
C ASN A 237 -0.74 -3.10 -9.33
N GLU A 238 -1.55 -2.13 -8.87
CA GLU A 238 -1.60 -0.79 -9.46
C GLU A 238 -2.09 0.26 -8.46
N ILE A 239 -1.57 1.48 -8.54
CA ILE A 239 -2.06 2.63 -7.78
C ILE A 239 -2.48 3.70 -8.80
N ILE A 240 -3.76 4.06 -8.76
CA ILE A 240 -4.39 4.98 -9.71
C ILE A 240 -4.85 6.21 -8.92
N GLY A 241 -4.34 7.37 -9.30
CA GLY A 241 -4.77 8.66 -8.79
C GLY A 241 -5.06 9.63 -9.92
N ASN A 242 -5.84 10.67 -9.64
CA ASN A 242 -6.20 11.67 -10.64
C ASN A 242 -4.99 12.53 -11.05
N THR A 243 -4.52 12.37 -12.28
CA THR A 243 -3.41 13.14 -12.86
C THR A 243 -3.75 14.58 -13.23
N ASP A 244 -5.01 14.86 -13.52
CA ASP A 244 -5.45 16.18 -14.03
C ASP A 244 -5.50 17.22 -12.91
N THR A 245 -5.71 16.76 -11.69
CA THR A 245 -5.75 17.57 -10.47
C THR A 245 -4.92 16.88 -9.39
N PRO A 246 -3.58 16.91 -9.48
CA PRO A 246 -2.74 16.25 -8.50
C PRO A 246 -2.93 16.87 -7.11
N PRO A 247 -2.84 16.05 -6.04
CA PRO A 247 -2.93 16.52 -4.65
C PRO A 247 -1.87 17.56 -4.27
N GLY A 248 -2.17 18.32 -3.20
CA GLY A 248 -1.35 19.44 -2.69
C GLY A 248 0.08 19.10 -2.25
N GLN A 249 0.38 17.82 -2.03
CA GLN A 249 1.71 17.37 -1.60
C GLN A 249 2.74 17.22 -2.72
N PHE A 250 2.39 17.49 -3.98
CA PHE A 250 3.31 17.35 -5.12
C PHE A 250 3.69 18.69 -5.75
N VAL A 251 4.90 18.79 -6.29
CA VAL A 251 5.53 20.05 -6.75
C VAL A 251 4.86 20.63 -8.02
N ASN A 252 4.28 19.79 -8.89
CA ASN A 252 3.72 20.18 -10.20
C ASN A 252 2.23 20.60 -10.13
N GLN A 253 1.87 21.53 -9.24
CA GLN A 253 0.48 21.96 -9.10
C GLN A 253 0.07 23.06 -10.07
N ASN A 254 -1.08 22.84 -10.74
CA ASN A 254 -1.98 23.90 -11.19
C ASN A 254 -3.10 24.01 -10.12
N SER A 255 -2.83 24.74 -9.03
CA SER A 255 -3.58 24.65 -7.77
C SER A 255 -5.04 25.15 -7.85
N LYS A 256 -5.99 24.22 -7.85
CA LYS A 256 -7.40 24.44 -7.40
C LYS A 256 -7.96 23.28 -6.56
N ALA A 257 -7.13 22.29 -6.23
CA ALA A 257 -7.54 21.15 -5.43
C ALA A 257 -7.34 21.40 -3.94
N THR A 258 -8.37 21.09 -3.15
CA THR A 258 -8.34 21.17 -1.70
C THR A 258 -8.35 19.77 -1.09
N GLY A 259 -7.53 19.57 -0.05
CA GLY A 259 -7.51 18.32 0.74
C GLY A 259 -6.49 17.28 0.28
N PHE A 260 -6.48 16.15 0.99
CA PHE A 260 -5.60 15.02 0.71
C PHE A 260 -6.19 14.17 -0.42
N GLY A 261 -5.41 13.91 -1.45
CA GLY A 261 -5.76 12.94 -2.50
C GLY A 261 -4.63 11.94 -2.72
N GLY A 262 -4.86 11.02 -3.65
CA GLY A 262 -3.91 9.94 -3.91
C GLY A 262 -4.03 8.80 -2.92
N THR A 263 -3.08 7.87 -3.00
CA THR A 263 -2.95 6.76 -2.05
C THR A 263 -1.78 6.99 -1.10
N TRP A 264 -2.02 6.82 0.19
CA TRP A 264 -1.05 6.99 1.25
C TRP A 264 -0.79 5.66 1.97
N VAL A 265 0.48 5.31 2.12
CA VAL A 265 0.92 4.19 2.96
C VAL A 265 1.76 4.73 4.10
N ILE A 266 1.25 4.56 5.30
CA ILE A 266 1.78 5.15 6.52
C ILE A 266 2.05 4.04 7.51
N SER A 267 3.30 3.98 7.97
CA SER A 267 3.70 3.11 9.08
C SER A 267 4.25 3.97 10.20
N GLY A 268 3.66 3.86 11.38
CA GLY A 268 3.98 4.72 12.52
C GLY A 268 3.32 4.24 13.80
N THR A 269 3.13 5.10 14.79
CA THR A 269 2.45 4.77 16.05
C THR A 269 1.11 5.46 16.16
N SER A 270 0.20 5.18 15.23
CA SER A 270 -1.18 5.58 15.46
C SER A 270 -1.68 4.84 16.71
N GLY A 271 -1.93 5.59 17.80
CA GLY A 271 -2.63 5.10 19.00
C GLY A 271 -1.87 4.16 19.92
N VAL A 272 -0.59 4.39 20.24
CA VAL A 272 0.12 3.57 21.25
C VAL A 272 -0.60 3.68 22.60
N ALA A 273 -1.22 2.58 23.03
CA ALA A 273 -1.67 2.41 24.39
C ALA A 273 -0.44 2.49 25.34
N PRO A 274 -0.51 3.25 26.44
CA PRO A 274 0.65 3.62 27.28
C PRO A 274 1.33 2.47 28.06
N PHE A 275 1.00 1.21 27.79
CA PHE A 275 1.39 0.05 28.61
C PHE A 275 2.42 -0.90 27.97
N LEU A 276 2.90 -0.63 26.75
CA LEU A 276 3.95 -1.44 26.09
C LEU A 276 5.37 -1.06 26.55
N SER A 277 5.60 -1.06 27.85
CA SER A 277 6.94 -0.95 28.47
C SER A 277 7.67 -2.30 28.56
N ASP A 278 7.14 -3.39 27.98
CA ASP A 278 7.85 -4.66 27.89
C ASP A 278 8.93 -4.60 26.77
N PRO A 279 10.23 -4.61 27.12
CA PRO A 279 11.32 -4.55 26.16
C PRO A 279 11.34 -5.71 25.15
N ARG A 280 10.61 -6.81 25.41
CA ARG A 280 10.52 -7.97 24.50
C ARG A 280 9.58 -7.76 23.31
N ILE A 281 8.69 -6.76 23.35
CA ILE A 281 7.71 -6.46 22.30
C ILE A 281 8.14 -5.26 21.43
N GLN A 282 9.24 -4.59 21.77
CA GLN A 282 9.70 -3.36 21.11
C GLN A 282 10.02 -3.51 19.61
N GLY A 283 10.30 -4.73 19.11
CA GLY A 283 10.52 -4.99 17.68
C GLY A 283 9.31 -4.66 16.79
N GLY A 284 8.11 -4.52 17.36
CA GLY A 284 6.88 -4.18 16.65
C GLY A 284 6.58 -2.67 16.56
N LEU A 285 7.16 -1.82 17.40
CA LEU A 285 6.78 -0.40 17.55
C LEU A 285 7.56 0.58 16.67
N THR A 286 8.43 0.07 15.81
CA THR A 286 9.44 0.89 15.13
C THR A 286 8.90 1.76 13.99
N GLY A 287 7.65 1.61 13.57
CA GLY A 287 7.14 2.27 12.36
C GLY A 287 7.82 1.81 11.06
N GLN A 288 8.71 0.80 11.12
CA GLN A 288 9.53 0.38 9.99
C GLN A 288 8.68 -0.19 8.85
N ILE A 289 9.04 0.16 7.61
CA ILE A 289 8.51 -0.48 6.41
C ILE A 289 9.54 -1.47 5.85
N GLY A 290 9.16 -2.74 5.79
CA GLY A 290 9.93 -3.77 5.12
C GLY A 290 9.97 -3.52 3.62
N ASN A 291 8.85 -3.78 2.94
CA ASN A 291 8.77 -3.66 1.50
C ASN A 291 7.52 -2.88 1.07
N VAL A 292 7.68 -1.98 0.10
CA VAL A 292 6.60 -1.41 -0.69
C VAL A 292 6.80 -1.86 -2.13
N ARG A 293 5.81 -2.55 -2.68
CA ARG A 293 5.91 -3.13 -4.03
C ARG A 293 4.65 -2.83 -4.83
N ILE A 294 4.78 -2.00 -5.86
CA ILE A 294 3.72 -1.75 -6.83
C ILE A 294 4.09 -2.49 -8.12
N GLY A 295 3.24 -3.43 -8.52
CA GLY A 295 3.49 -4.27 -9.70
C GLY A 295 3.47 -3.51 -11.01
N GLY A 296 2.55 -2.57 -11.15
CA GLY A 296 2.30 -1.76 -12.33
C GLY A 296 2.56 -0.29 -12.08
N ASN A 297 1.73 0.56 -12.68
CA ASN A 297 1.85 2.00 -12.58
C ASN A 297 1.49 2.50 -11.18
N ALA A 298 2.09 3.61 -10.79
CA ALA A 298 1.76 4.30 -9.55
C ALA A 298 1.63 5.81 -9.79
N THR A 299 0.42 6.30 -9.59
CA THR A 299 0.10 7.73 -9.74
C THR A 299 -0.43 8.32 -8.44
N ASN A 300 0.06 9.50 -8.05
CA ASN A 300 -0.30 10.18 -6.78
C ASN A 300 -0.13 9.26 -5.56
N PHE A 301 1.04 8.67 -5.44
CA PHE A 301 1.32 7.66 -4.42
C PHE A 301 2.32 8.18 -3.39
N SER A 302 1.95 8.15 -2.11
CA SER A 302 2.78 8.64 -1.01
C SER A 302 3.08 7.52 -0.02
N THR A 303 4.34 7.38 0.36
CA THR A 303 4.79 6.46 1.42
C THR A 303 5.50 7.25 2.50
N LEU A 304 5.01 7.14 3.74
CA LEU A 304 5.57 7.82 4.91
C LEU A 304 5.98 6.81 5.99
N VAL A 305 7.22 6.93 6.45
CA VAL A 305 7.75 6.20 7.61
C VAL A 305 7.87 7.16 8.78
N PHE A 306 7.25 6.83 9.91
CA PHE A 306 7.34 7.61 11.13
C PHE A 306 8.22 6.91 12.17
N ASP A 307 9.29 7.59 12.62
CA ASP A 307 10.05 7.15 13.78
C ASP A 307 9.42 7.62 15.08
N ALA A 308 8.37 6.95 15.47
CA ALA A 308 7.65 7.24 16.69
C ALA A 308 8.47 7.07 17.97
N THR A 309 9.50 6.24 17.92
CA THR A 309 10.32 5.89 19.09
C THR A 309 11.55 6.79 19.22
N GLY A 310 11.88 7.56 18.17
CA GLY A 310 13.12 8.33 18.08
C GLY A 310 14.39 7.47 18.13
N THR A 311 14.28 6.15 17.91
CA THR A 311 15.40 5.21 18.07
C THR A 311 16.28 5.10 16.83
N GLY A 312 15.93 5.77 15.74
CA GLY A 312 16.62 5.69 14.46
C GLY A 312 16.35 4.39 13.69
N GLN A 313 15.37 3.57 14.12
CA GLN A 313 15.12 2.25 13.53
C GLN A 313 14.01 2.22 12.47
N ALA A 314 13.24 3.31 12.35
CA ALA A 314 12.13 3.43 11.39
C ALA A 314 12.64 3.69 9.96
N LYS A 315 13.13 2.64 9.30
CA LYS A 315 13.65 2.69 7.93
C LYS A 315 12.71 2.06 6.92
N LEU A 316 12.89 2.38 5.65
CA LEU A 316 12.30 1.64 4.55
C LEU A 316 13.36 0.69 3.95
N THR A 317 13.07 -0.61 3.89
CA THR A 317 14.07 -1.57 3.37
C THR A 317 14.05 -1.63 1.85
N ASN A 318 12.90 -1.86 1.22
CA ASN A 318 12.79 -1.89 -0.24
C ASN A 318 11.56 -1.13 -0.72
N PHE A 319 11.75 -0.22 -1.66
CA PHE A 319 10.69 0.48 -2.39
C PHE A 319 10.83 0.14 -3.86
N SER A 320 9.78 -0.38 -4.48
CA SER A 320 9.80 -0.71 -5.91
C SER A 320 8.46 -0.40 -6.58
N ILE A 321 8.53 0.29 -7.71
CA ILE A 321 7.43 0.45 -8.67
C ILE A 321 7.87 -0.18 -9.98
N GLY A 322 7.12 -1.18 -10.46
CA GLY A 322 7.45 -1.90 -11.69
C GLY A 322 7.03 -1.16 -12.97
N GLY A 323 5.97 -0.36 -12.91
CA GLY A 323 5.45 0.41 -14.05
C GLY A 323 5.95 1.85 -14.09
N GLU A 324 5.14 2.71 -14.71
CA GLU A 324 5.36 4.15 -14.77
C GLU A 324 5.05 4.80 -13.41
N SER A 325 5.88 5.77 -13.02
CA SER A 325 5.67 6.59 -11.84
C SER A 325 5.21 7.98 -12.27
N ASN A 326 4.26 8.56 -11.55
CA ASN A 326 3.87 9.96 -11.73
C ASN A 326 3.35 10.52 -10.42
N ASN A 327 3.95 11.59 -9.90
CA ASN A 327 3.63 12.14 -8.58
C ASN A 327 3.78 11.08 -7.48
N VAL A 328 5.03 10.64 -7.24
CA VAL A 328 5.34 9.66 -6.19
C VAL A 328 6.16 10.35 -5.11
N LEU A 329 5.73 10.21 -3.85
CA LEU A 329 6.41 10.76 -2.69
C LEU A 329 6.88 9.64 -1.77
N LEU A 330 8.17 9.64 -1.43
CA LEU A 330 8.77 8.73 -0.45
C LEU A 330 9.44 9.55 0.65
N VAL A 331 8.94 9.44 1.88
CA VAL A 331 9.57 10.01 3.09
C VAL A 331 10.00 8.87 4.02
N ALA A 332 11.30 8.68 4.15
CA ALA A 332 11.90 7.63 4.97
C ALA A 332 13.00 8.22 5.86
N PRO A 333 12.64 8.82 7.02
CA PRO A 333 13.57 9.56 7.87
C PRO A 333 14.83 8.75 8.13
N ASN A 334 14.74 7.53 8.68
CA ASN A 334 15.94 6.75 9.02
C ASN A 334 16.58 5.95 7.87
N GLY A 335 16.27 6.30 6.62
CA GLY A 335 16.92 5.70 5.46
C GLY A 335 16.00 4.83 4.60
N ALA A 336 16.33 4.77 3.32
CA ALA A 336 15.77 3.86 2.34
C ALA A 336 16.90 3.02 1.76
N ARG A 337 16.87 1.69 1.94
CA ARG A 337 17.99 0.86 1.47
C ARG A 337 17.97 0.72 -0.06
N ASN A 338 16.92 0.11 -0.63
CA ASN A 338 16.81 -0.08 -2.07
C ASN A 338 15.57 0.64 -2.61
N VAL A 339 15.75 1.56 -3.55
CA VAL A 339 14.69 2.31 -4.22
C VAL A 339 14.78 2.09 -5.71
N VAL A 340 13.70 1.62 -6.32
CA VAL A 340 13.74 0.98 -7.63
C VAL A 340 12.52 1.36 -8.48
N PHE A 341 12.76 1.78 -9.72
CA PHE A 341 11.74 2.18 -10.69
C PHE A 341 11.92 1.43 -12.02
N GLY A 342 10.91 0.65 -12.39
CA GLY A 342 10.92 -0.22 -13.56
C GLY A 342 10.83 0.53 -14.89
N ARG A 343 9.98 1.57 -15.01
CA ARG A 343 9.86 2.35 -16.27
C ARG A 343 10.41 3.78 -16.22
N GLY A 344 11.17 4.10 -15.17
CA GLY A 344 11.71 5.44 -14.96
C GLY A 344 11.07 6.15 -13.77
N MET A 345 11.75 7.22 -13.35
CA MET A 345 11.38 8.04 -12.21
C MET A 345 10.82 9.36 -12.74
N ASP A 346 9.50 9.46 -12.94
CA ASP A 346 8.88 10.69 -13.46
C ASP A 346 8.07 11.37 -12.34
N THR A 347 8.40 12.63 -12.06
CA THR A 347 7.81 13.43 -10.97
C THR A 347 7.80 12.69 -9.63
N VAL A 348 9.00 12.30 -9.18
CA VAL A 348 9.18 11.57 -7.92
C VAL A 348 9.98 12.40 -6.93
N ASP A 349 9.49 12.51 -5.70
CA ASP A 349 10.17 13.12 -4.58
C ASP A 349 10.61 12.05 -3.57
N ILE A 350 11.92 11.96 -3.29
CA ILE A 350 12.50 11.05 -2.30
C ILE A 350 13.20 11.86 -1.23
N LEU A 351 12.76 11.72 0.03
CA LEU A 351 13.32 12.40 1.20
C LEU A 351 13.75 11.35 2.22
N SER A 352 15.05 11.29 2.54
CA SER A 352 15.61 10.22 3.37
C SER A 352 16.93 10.63 4.05
N HIS A 353 17.27 10.05 5.21
CA HIS A 353 18.62 10.25 5.76
C HIS A 353 19.72 9.62 4.89
N VAL A 354 19.45 8.43 4.33
CA VAL A 354 20.41 7.64 3.53
C VAL A 354 19.67 6.92 2.41
N VAL A 355 20.30 6.84 1.23
CA VAL A 355 19.85 5.92 0.18
C VAL A 355 21.01 5.01 -0.22
N ASN A 356 20.88 3.69 -0.07
CA ASN A 356 21.98 2.81 -0.47
C ASN A 356 22.01 2.62 -1.99
N THR A 357 20.87 2.26 -2.58
CA THR A 357 20.76 2.14 -4.03
C THR A 357 19.48 2.79 -4.53
N LEU A 358 19.64 3.74 -5.45
CA LEU A 358 18.57 4.30 -6.27
C LEU A 358 18.75 3.80 -7.70
N THR A 359 17.69 3.28 -8.31
CA THR A 359 17.77 2.70 -9.64
C THR A 359 16.52 2.97 -10.47
N ALA A 360 16.69 3.45 -11.69
CA ALA A 360 15.62 3.67 -12.66
C ALA A 360 16.03 3.18 -14.05
N ASN A 361 15.26 2.28 -14.69
CA ASN A 361 15.67 1.69 -15.99
C ASN A 361 15.66 2.70 -17.14
N ARG A 362 14.67 3.58 -17.24
CA ARG A 362 14.55 4.53 -18.38
C ARG A 362 15.25 5.86 -18.13
N GLY A 363 15.51 6.22 -16.87
CA GLY A 363 16.00 7.55 -16.50
C GLY A 363 15.11 8.25 -15.47
N ALA A 364 15.21 9.56 -15.41
CA ALA A 364 14.43 10.40 -14.50
C ALA A 364 13.96 11.70 -15.16
N LEU A 365 12.74 12.13 -14.84
CA LEU A 365 12.13 13.34 -15.34
C LEU A 365 11.50 14.12 -14.18
N ASN A 366 11.78 15.42 -14.09
CA ASN A 366 11.14 16.35 -13.12
C ASN A 366 11.13 15.81 -11.67
N SER A 367 12.18 15.11 -11.26
CA SER A 367 12.21 14.40 -9.98
C SER A 367 13.19 15.03 -8.99
N ASN A 368 12.94 14.85 -7.70
CA ASN A 368 13.80 15.35 -6.63
C ASN A 368 14.19 14.23 -5.68
N VAL A 369 15.48 14.13 -5.40
CA VAL A 369 16.06 13.19 -4.45
C VAL A 369 16.86 13.99 -3.46
N TYR A 370 16.37 14.10 -2.23
CA TYR A 370 16.98 14.84 -1.16
C TYR A 370 17.43 13.88 -0.07
N VAL A 371 18.74 13.86 0.19
CA VAL A 371 19.34 12.96 1.16
C VAL A 371 20.20 13.71 2.17
N ASP A 372 19.93 13.47 3.45
CA ASP A 372 20.62 14.12 4.57
C ASP A 372 22.11 13.80 4.59
N ARG A 373 22.45 12.52 4.40
CA ARG A 373 23.83 12.01 4.37
C ARG A 373 24.18 11.58 2.95
N THR A 374 24.30 10.28 2.70
CA THR A 374 24.90 9.73 1.47
C THR A 374 23.91 9.01 0.58
N ILE A 375 24.13 9.10 -0.74
CA ILE A 375 23.53 8.21 -1.74
C ILE A 375 24.61 7.25 -2.21
N SER A 376 24.66 6.00 -1.70
CA SER A 376 25.80 5.13 -2.01
C SER A 376 25.92 4.82 -3.51
N LYS A 377 24.79 4.64 -4.20
CA LYS A 377 24.75 4.48 -5.66
C LYS A 377 23.40 4.94 -6.24
N ALA A 378 23.46 5.77 -7.27
CA ALA A 378 22.33 6.11 -8.13
C ALA A 378 22.63 5.62 -9.56
N THR A 379 21.66 4.97 -10.19
CA THR A 379 21.82 4.43 -11.55
C THR A 379 20.59 4.70 -12.39
N PHE A 380 20.78 5.40 -13.50
CA PHE A 380 19.77 5.81 -14.45
C PHE A 380 20.10 5.18 -15.79
N GLY A 381 19.20 4.34 -16.31
CA GLY A 381 19.42 3.61 -17.56
C GLY A 381 19.06 4.40 -18.83
N GLY A 382 18.69 5.67 -18.71
CA GLY A 382 18.53 6.60 -19.82
C GLY A 382 18.60 8.04 -19.31
N ASP A 383 17.87 8.95 -19.94
CA ASP A 383 18.04 10.39 -19.75
C ASP A 383 17.63 10.87 -18.36
N VAL A 384 18.34 11.86 -17.85
CA VAL A 384 18.01 12.56 -16.60
C VAL A 384 17.70 14.00 -16.95
N VAL A 385 16.41 14.37 -16.83
CA VAL A 385 15.89 15.66 -17.29
C VAL A 385 15.22 16.39 -16.14
N ASN A 386 15.55 17.67 -15.94
CA ASN A 386 14.96 18.54 -14.90
C ASN A 386 14.94 17.88 -13.50
N THR A 387 15.98 17.13 -13.16
CA THR A 387 16.01 16.30 -11.96
C THR A 387 17.10 16.79 -10.99
N ASN A 388 16.74 16.87 -9.71
CA ASN A 388 17.67 17.23 -8.63
C ASN A 388 18.02 16.01 -7.80
N VAL A 389 19.31 15.72 -7.62
CA VAL A 389 19.83 14.65 -6.77
C VAL A 389 20.84 15.26 -5.80
N LEU A 390 20.40 15.45 -4.56
CA LEU A 390 21.10 16.19 -3.53
C LEU A 390 21.44 15.27 -2.36
N SER A 391 22.71 15.28 -1.93
CA SER A 391 23.24 14.51 -0.80
C SER A 391 24.00 15.44 0.14
N GLY A 392 23.89 15.23 1.46
CA GLY A 392 24.54 16.09 2.44
C GLY A 392 23.77 17.39 2.70
N TYR A 393 22.43 17.33 2.78
CA TYR A 393 21.57 18.50 3.01
C TYR A 393 20.67 18.30 4.22
N VAL A 394 20.67 19.26 5.14
CA VAL A 394 19.90 19.16 6.39
C VAL A 394 18.42 19.00 6.06
N GLN A 395 17.80 17.94 6.59
CA GLN A 395 16.37 17.71 6.48
C GLN A 395 15.68 17.71 7.85
N ASN A 396 14.67 18.57 7.99
CA ASN A 396 13.78 18.54 9.14
C ASN A 396 12.56 17.66 8.81
N PHE A 397 12.67 16.36 9.07
CA PHE A 397 11.59 15.40 8.78
C PHE A 397 10.29 15.71 9.52
N SER A 398 10.35 16.35 10.70
CA SER A 398 9.13 16.78 11.40
C SER A 398 8.37 17.85 10.60
N ASN A 399 9.08 18.84 10.05
CA ASN A 399 8.50 19.90 9.22
C ASN A 399 8.06 19.36 7.84
N ILE A 400 8.88 18.51 7.22
CA ILE A 400 8.53 17.85 5.96
C ILE A 400 7.20 17.11 6.12
N ILE A 401 7.09 16.26 7.14
CA ILE A 401 5.87 15.50 7.41
C ILE A 401 4.70 16.43 7.67
N SER A 402 4.84 17.45 8.52
CA SER A 402 3.72 18.35 8.83
C SER A 402 3.30 19.20 7.63
N THR A 403 4.20 19.51 6.69
CA THR A 403 3.92 20.21 5.44
C THR A 403 3.19 19.30 4.45
N VAL A 404 3.73 18.12 4.14
CA VAL A 404 3.11 17.20 3.17
C VAL A 404 1.80 16.62 3.69
N THR A 405 1.61 16.58 5.00
CA THR A 405 0.34 16.20 5.62
C THR A 405 -0.55 17.39 5.96
N GLY A 406 -0.15 18.64 5.68
CA GLY A 406 -0.94 19.83 6.01
C GLY A 406 -1.25 20.05 7.51
N GLN A 407 -0.64 19.29 8.43
CA GLN A 407 -0.86 19.44 9.88
C GLN A 407 -0.53 20.85 10.39
N SER A 408 0.36 21.57 9.70
CA SER A 408 0.75 22.94 10.03
C SER A 408 -0.28 24.02 9.63
N SER A 409 -1.28 23.71 8.79
CA SER A 409 -2.11 24.72 8.09
C SER A 409 -3.56 24.85 8.59
N VAL A 410 -3.89 24.29 9.75
CA VAL A 410 -5.24 24.43 10.35
C VAL A 410 -5.41 25.86 10.90
N SER A 411 -6.06 26.74 10.13
CA SER A 411 -6.48 28.06 10.58
C SER A 411 -7.98 28.07 10.86
N ALA A 412 -8.45 29.01 11.71
CA ALA A 412 -9.88 29.15 12.02
C ALA A 412 -10.77 29.43 10.77
N PHE A 413 -10.16 29.80 9.64
CA PHE A 413 -10.84 30.14 8.39
C PHE A 413 -10.63 29.12 7.26
N SER A 414 -9.82 28.07 7.49
CA SER A 414 -9.69 26.91 6.60
C SER A 414 -9.74 25.63 7.45
N PRO A 415 -10.93 25.01 7.60
CA PRO A 415 -11.14 23.91 8.54
C PRO A 415 -10.48 22.59 8.10
N THR A 416 -9.86 22.54 6.92
CA THR A 416 -9.21 21.35 6.38
C THR A 416 -7.70 21.59 6.23
N PRO A 417 -6.84 20.73 6.81
CA PRO A 417 -5.40 20.72 6.51
C PRO A 417 -5.17 20.79 4.99
N GLN A 418 -4.34 21.72 4.55
CA GLN A 418 -3.90 21.80 3.15
C GLN A 418 -2.47 21.25 3.06
N PRO A 419 -2.29 20.06 2.45
CA PRO A 419 -0.97 19.55 2.08
C PRO A 419 -0.22 20.53 1.20
N GLY A 420 1.09 20.65 1.42
CA GLY A 420 2.01 21.37 0.55
C GLY A 420 3.11 20.45 0.03
N ALA A 421 3.73 20.82 -1.08
CA ALA A 421 4.91 20.12 -1.59
C ALA A 421 6.03 20.09 -0.54
N PRO A 422 6.90 19.06 -0.52
CA PRO A 422 8.01 19.00 0.41
C PRO A 422 8.88 20.26 0.31
N PRO A 423 9.33 20.84 1.43
CA PRO A 423 10.24 21.97 1.39
C PRO A 423 11.56 21.56 0.74
N ILE A 424 12.10 22.44 -0.10
CA ILE A 424 13.42 22.25 -0.71
C ILE A 424 14.49 22.42 0.38
N PRO A 425 15.49 21.53 0.48
CA PRO A 425 16.57 21.70 1.45
C PRO A 425 17.38 22.96 1.17
N GLU A 426 17.49 23.82 2.18
CA GLU A 426 18.18 25.12 2.04
C GLU A 426 19.63 25.07 2.51
N ASN A 427 19.99 24.16 3.41
CA ASN A 427 21.29 24.16 4.08
C ASN A 427 22.08 22.90 3.77
N ALA A 428 23.28 23.06 3.23
CA ALA A 428 24.24 21.97 3.10
C ALA A 428 24.85 21.62 4.47
N GLN A 429 25.25 20.37 4.64
CA GLN A 429 26.01 19.88 5.78
C GLN A 429 27.09 18.89 5.36
N ASN A 430 27.99 18.56 6.29
CA ASN A 430 29.00 17.55 6.05
C ASN A 430 28.36 16.15 5.94
N ALA A 431 29.04 15.23 5.25
CA ALA A 431 28.62 13.85 4.96
C ALA A 431 27.76 13.63 3.71
N GLY A 432 27.77 14.56 2.76
CA GLY A 432 27.29 14.32 1.40
C GLY A 432 28.30 13.51 0.61
N GLY A 433 27.79 12.53 -0.12
CA GLY A 433 28.61 11.69 -0.98
C GLY A 433 27.75 10.83 -1.89
N MET A 434 28.14 10.71 -3.17
CA MET A 434 27.40 9.87 -4.11
C MET A 434 28.22 9.25 -5.24
N SER A 435 27.77 8.07 -5.66
CA SER A 435 28.18 7.45 -6.93
C SER A 435 27.01 7.47 -7.92
N VAL A 436 27.23 7.99 -9.12
CA VAL A 436 26.19 8.21 -10.13
C VAL A 436 26.58 7.53 -11.44
N LEU A 437 25.65 6.77 -12.01
CA LEU A 437 25.76 6.17 -13.34
C LEU A 437 24.57 6.62 -14.19
N VAL A 438 24.83 7.22 -15.35
CA VAL A 438 23.79 7.66 -16.29
C VAL A 438 24.11 7.12 -17.68
N ALA A 439 23.21 6.29 -18.23
CA ALA A 439 23.35 5.75 -19.59
C ALA A 439 22.81 6.67 -20.70
N GLY A 440 22.03 7.69 -20.35
CA GLY A 440 21.53 8.71 -21.29
C GLY A 440 22.19 10.08 -21.12
N ASP A 441 21.49 11.10 -21.61
CA ASP A 441 21.86 12.50 -21.47
C ASP A 441 21.48 13.05 -20.08
N VAL A 442 22.23 14.05 -19.62
CA VAL A 442 21.91 14.82 -18.42
C VAL A 442 21.53 16.23 -18.84
N THR A 443 20.24 16.54 -18.78
CA THR A 443 19.69 17.79 -19.26
C THR A 443 19.00 18.56 -18.13
N ASN A 444 19.39 19.82 -17.93
CA ASN A 444 18.83 20.71 -16.90
C ASN A 444 18.73 20.06 -15.51
N SER A 445 19.70 19.25 -15.14
CA SER A 445 19.67 18.42 -13.94
C SER A 445 20.88 18.69 -13.05
N VAL A 446 20.68 18.55 -11.75
CA VAL A 446 21.69 18.87 -10.74
C VAL A 446 21.97 17.65 -9.88
N PHE A 447 23.25 17.32 -9.76
CA PHE A 447 23.78 16.38 -8.80
C PHE A 447 24.70 17.14 -7.85
N ALA A 448 24.35 17.26 -6.57
CA ALA A 448 25.15 18.01 -5.62
C ALA A 448 25.39 17.25 -4.32
N ALA A 449 26.62 17.33 -3.81
CA ALA A 449 27.04 16.72 -2.55
C ALA A 449 27.67 17.77 -1.63
N SER A 450 26.97 18.11 -0.54
CA SER A 450 27.43 19.08 0.47
C SER A 450 27.84 20.45 -0.09
N VAL A 451 27.07 20.97 -1.06
CA VAL A 451 27.28 22.30 -1.64
C VAL A 451 26.11 23.21 -1.29
N GLN A 452 26.39 24.31 -0.61
CA GLN A 452 25.38 25.31 -0.28
C GLN A 452 24.89 26.02 -1.56
N PRO A 453 23.60 25.89 -1.93
CA PRO A 453 23.06 26.63 -3.06
C PRO A 453 22.83 28.09 -2.69
N GLU A 454 22.83 28.95 -3.70
CA GLU A 454 22.27 30.29 -3.61
C GLU A 454 20.76 30.20 -3.83
N LEU A 455 19.95 30.64 -2.86
CA LEU A 455 18.49 30.65 -3.02
C LEU A 455 18.08 31.86 -3.84
N VAL A 456 17.46 31.61 -4.99
CA VAL A 456 17.00 32.68 -5.90
C VAL A 456 15.48 32.64 -5.99
N THR A 457 14.86 33.78 -5.70
CA THR A 457 13.42 33.97 -5.90
C THR A 457 13.16 34.34 -7.36
N LEU A 458 12.49 33.44 -8.08
CA LEU A 458 12.06 33.65 -9.46
C LEU A 458 10.91 34.67 -9.52
N THR A 459 10.74 35.29 -10.69
CA THR A 459 9.58 36.11 -11.01
C THR A 459 8.30 35.30 -10.82
N GLY A 460 7.52 35.61 -9.78
CA GLY A 460 6.37 34.80 -9.33
C GLY A 460 6.46 34.32 -7.88
N GLY A 461 7.57 34.60 -7.18
CA GLY A 461 7.72 34.36 -5.74
C GLY A 461 8.23 32.96 -5.36
N SER A 462 8.42 32.06 -6.33
CA SER A 462 9.00 30.74 -6.09
C SER A 462 10.50 30.84 -5.85
N THR A 463 10.99 30.23 -4.76
CA THR A 463 12.42 30.19 -4.44
C THR A 463 13.01 28.86 -4.91
N VAL A 464 14.04 28.92 -5.73
CA VAL A 464 14.74 27.74 -6.26
C VAL A 464 16.22 27.76 -5.86
N PRO A 465 16.82 26.60 -5.55
CA PRO A 465 18.24 26.52 -5.29
C PRO A 465 19.01 26.67 -6.60
N GLN A 466 19.89 27.65 -6.66
CA GLN A 466 20.81 27.86 -7.75
C GLN A 466 22.19 27.28 -7.42
N PHE A 467 22.71 26.44 -8.31
CA PHE A 467 24.03 25.82 -8.16
C PHE A 467 25.05 26.44 -9.12
N GLY A 468 26.34 26.14 -8.90
CA GLY A 468 27.43 26.64 -9.72
C GLY A 468 27.82 28.13 -9.55
N THR A 469 27.18 28.91 -8.67
CA THR A 469 27.53 30.33 -8.52
C THR A 469 28.83 30.52 -7.74
N SER A 470 29.48 31.67 -7.95
CA SER A 470 30.69 32.05 -7.19
C SER A 470 30.46 32.18 -5.67
N ARG A 471 29.20 32.25 -5.24
CA ARG A 471 28.80 32.36 -3.83
C ARG A 471 28.55 31.01 -3.15
N ASN A 472 28.61 29.90 -3.90
CA ASN A 472 28.40 28.58 -3.34
C ASN A 472 29.48 28.26 -2.30
N LEU A 473 29.06 27.96 -1.08
CA LEU A 473 29.93 27.37 -0.07
C LEU A 473 30.05 25.87 -0.32
N VAL A 474 31.26 25.41 -0.64
CA VAL A 474 31.56 24.00 -0.84
C VAL A 474 32.18 23.44 0.43
N LEU A 475 31.54 22.45 1.05
CA LEU A 475 32.04 21.83 2.27
C LEU A 475 33.09 20.77 1.95
N PRO A 476 34.14 20.60 2.77
CA PRO A 476 35.33 19.82 2.40
C PRO A 476 35.10 18.31 2.26
N VAL A 477 33.96 17.80 2.74
CA VAL A 477 33.66 16.35 2.77
C VAL A 477 32.84 15.89 1.56
N GLY A 478 32.32 16.81 0.73
CA GLY A 478 31.47 16.45 -0.41
C GLY A 478 32.23 15.73 -1.53
N ASP A 479 31.81 14.53 -1.90
CA ASP A 479 32.38 13.77 -3.03
C ASP A 479 31.33 13.25 -4.02
N ILE A 480 31.68 13.28 -5.30
CA ILE A 480 30.89 12.70 -6.39
C ILE A 480 31.82 11.88 -7.28
N THR A 481 31.46 10.61 -7.49
CA THR A 481 32.01 9.79 -8.58
C THR A 481 30.92 9.55 -9.60
N ALA A 482 31.05 10.10 -10.80
CA ALA A 482 30.03 10.04 -11.84
C ALA A 482 30.57 9.39 -13.11
N LYS A 483 29.75 8.55 -13.75
CA LYS A 483 29.96 8.08 -15.11
C LYS A 483 28.73 8.38 -15.96
N VAL A 484 28.92 9.10 -17.05
CA VAL A 484 27.86 9.51 -17.97
C VAL A 484 28.21 9.07 -19.40
N GLU A 485 27.28 8.40 -20.06
CA GLU A 485 27.42 8.00 -21.46
C GLU A 485 27.06 9.14 -22.42
N GLY A 486 25.95 9.83 -22.16
CA GLY A 486 25.44 10.92 -22.99
C GLY A 486 26.11 12.29 -22.78
N GLN A 487 25.47 13.31 -23.34
CA GLN A 487 25.87 14.71 -23.17
C GLN A 487 25.37 15.28 -21.84
N ILE A 488 26.04 16.33 -21.39
CA ILE A 488 25.62 17.13 -20.24
C ILE A 488 25.26 18.51 -20.77
N ASP A 489 23.98 18.88 -20.67
CA ASP A 489 23.44 20.15 -21.12
C ASP A 489 22.53 20.78 -20.06
N ASN A 490 23.08 21.73 -19.32
CA ASN A 490 22.38 22.59 -18.38
C ASN A 490 22.26 24.02 -18.93
N SER A 491 22.10 24.18 -20.24
CA SER A 491 21.98 25.51 -20.88
C SER A 491 20.74 26.31 -20.47
N ILE A 492 19.70 25.65 -19.97
CA ILE A 492 18.44 26.28 -19.54
C ILE A 492 18.29 26.24 -18.02
N ALA A 493 18.90 25.27 -17.34
CA ALA A 493 19.11 25.32 -15.90
C ALA A 493 20.04 26.50 -15.57
N THR A 494 19.82 27.12 -14.42
CA THR A 494 20.63 28.24 -13.93
C THR A 494 21.79 27.68 -13.11
N PRO A 495 22.89 27.22 -13.72
CA PRO A 495 24.19 27.43 -13.10
C PRO A 495 25.06 28.34 -13.97
N ASP A 496 26.02 29.03 -13.36
CA ASP A 496 26.98 29.91 -14.04
C ASP A 496 27.80 29.21 -15.14
N LYS A 497 27.61 27.89 -15.35
CA LYS A 497 28.22 27.08 -16.41
C LYS A 497 27.22 26.08 -17.01
N PRO A 498 26.80 26.25 -18.27
CA PRO A 498 25.78 25.40 -18.92
C PRO A 498 26.24 23.96 -19.20
N THR A 499 27.53 23.65 -19.03
CA THR A 499 28.11 22.33 -19.29
C THR A 499 28.36 21.51 -18.02
N THR A 500 27.91 22.00 -16.86
CA THR A 500 28.17 21.37 -15.56
C THR A 500 26.87 20.92 -14.93
N ALA A 501 26.80 19.66 -14.48
CA ALA A 501 25.67 19.10 -13.73
C ALA A 501 26.06 18.56 -12.35
N PHE A 502 27.35 18.46 -12.04
CA PHE A 502 27.88 17.83 -10.83
C PHE A 502 28.61 18.86 -9.96
N TYR A 503 28.24 18.97 -8.67
CA TYR A 503 28.76 19.97 -7.73
C TYR A 503 29.15 19.33 -6.40
N ALA A 504 30.45 19.35 -6.07
CA ALA A 504 31.00 18.86 -4.81
C ALA A 504 32.41 19.43 -4.60
N ASN A 505 33.02 19.16 -3.44
CA ASN A 505 34.44 19.46 -3.21
C ASN A 505 35.34 18.65 -4.15
N LYS A 506 35.01 17.37 -4.35
CA LYS A 506 35.67 16.49 -5.32
C LYS A 506 34.66 15.89 -6.27
N VAL A 507 34.86 16.11 -7.57
CA VAL A 507 34.09 15.47 -8.64
C VAL A 507 35.04 14.67 -9.53
N ASP A 508 34.85 13.36 -9.57
CA ASP A 508 35.47 12.47 -10.56
C ASP A 508 34.41 12.11 -11.62
N LEU A 509 34.45 12.79 -12.77
CA LEU A 509 33.52 12.58 -13.87
C LEU A 509 34.20 11.84 -15.01
N GLN A 510 33.68 10.66 -15.33
CA GLN A 510 34.12 9.84 -16.45
C GLN A 510 33.06 9.83 -17.54
N ARG A 511 33.49 9.91 -18.80
CA ARG A 511 32.63 9.65 -19.95
C ARG A 511 32.83 8.22 -20.46
N GLY A 512 31.75 7.57 -20.88
CA GLY A 512 31.80 6.26 -21.52
C GLY A 512 30.59 5.38 -21.18
N PRO A 513 30.53 4.16 -21.75
CA PRO A 513 29.32 3.35 -21.72
C PRO A 513 28.92 2.96 -20.30
N VAL A 514 27.64 3.09 -19.99
CA VAL A 514 27.07 2.70 -18.69
C VAL A 514 26.15 1.52 -18.92
N ILE A 515 26.30 0.45 -18.13
CA ILE A 515 25.38 -0.68 -18.18
C ILE A 515 24.06 -0.23 -17.53
N PRO A 516 22.95 -0.17 -18.27
CA PRO A 516 21.66 0.16 -17.68
C PRO A 516 21.30 -0.85 -16.60
N PRO A 517 20.57 -0.43 -15.56
CA PRO A 517 20.13 -1.36 -14.57
C PRO A 517 19.09 -2.32 -15.15
N ASN A 518 19.05 -3.55 -14.63
CA ASN A 518 18.05 -4.54 -15.00
C ASN A 518 17.05 -4.68 -13.85
N VAL A 519 16.22 -3.64 -13.66
CA VAL A 519 15.13 -3.68 -12.69
C VAL A 519 13.97 -4.49 -13.30
N PRO A 520 13.38 -5.42 -12.54
CA PRO A 520 12.17 -6.11 -12.99
C PRO A 520 11.00 -5.14 -13.22
N GLU A 521 10.41 -5.19 -14.42
CA GLU A 521 9.28 -4.36 -14.84
C GLU A 521 7.92 -5.03 -14.62
N ALA A 522 6.87 -4.23 -14.67
CA ALA A 522 5.49 -4.67 -14.54
C ALA A 522 5.04 -5.68 -15.61
N PRO A 523 4.10 -6.61 -15.28
CA PRO A 523 3.59 -6.90 -13.94
C PRO A 523 4.46 -7.93 -13.20
N TYR A 524 4.62 -7.78 -11.88
CA TYR A 524 5.11 -8.89 -11.04
C TYR A 524 4.12 -10.06 -11.14
N THR A 525 4.62 -11.29 -11.25
CA THR A 525 3.80 -12.49 -11.45
C THR A 525 2.70 -12.65 -10.38
N GLY A 526 1.46 -12.33 -10.78
CA GLY A 526 0.17 -12.89 -10.38
C GLY A 526 -0.33 -12.69 -8.94
N LYS A 527 -1.64 -12.41 -8.79
CA LYS A 527 -2.41 -12.57 -7.53
C LYS A 527 -1.95 -13.86 -6.84
N GLN A 528 -1.40 -13.78 -5.62
CA GLN A 528 -1.08 -14.99 -4.85
C GLN A 528 -2.38 -15.78 -4.66
N PRO A 529 -2.53 -16.98 -5.25
CA PRO A 529 -3.74 -17.76 -5.05
C PRO A 529 -3.75 -18.26 -3.60
N TYR A 530 -4.80 -17.90 -2.85
CA TYR A 530 -5.04 -18.55 -1.57
C TYR A 530 -5.43 -20.00 -1.87
N THR A 531 -4.62 -20.95 -1.44
CA THR A 531 -4.96 -22.37 -1.61
C THR A 531 -5.94 -22.72 -0.51
N PHE A 532 -7.23 -22.85 -0.84
CA PHE A 532 -8.21 -23.45 0.07
C PHE A 532 -7.71 -24.83 0.45
N ILE A 533 -7.64 -25.13 1.76
CA ILE A 533 -7.43 -26.50 2.22
C ILE A 533 -8.66 -27.30 1.78
N PRO A 534 -8.53 -28.29 0.87
CA PRO A 534 -9.67 -29.09 0.42
C PRO A 534 -10.19 -29.91 1.60
N GLY A 535 -11.49 -29.83 1.90
CA GLY A 535 -12.10 -30.65 2.95
C GLY A 535 -13.46 -30.18 3.48
N PHE A 536 -13.84 -28.92 3.28
CA PHE A 536 -15.14 -28.40 3.71
C PHE A 536 -16.07 -28.21 2.51
N HIS A 537 -16.76 -29.28 2.11
CA HIS A 537 -17.85 -29.17 1.14
C HIS A 537 -19.11 -28.68 1.86
N HIS A 538 -19.49 -27.42 1.65
CA HIS A 538 -20.84 -26.96 1.96
C HIS A 538 -21.75 -27.19 0.73
N PRO A 539 -22.94 -27.77 0.88
CA PRO A 539 -23.82 -28.12 -0.25
C PRO A 539 -24.37 -26.91 -1.03
N ALA A 540 -24.18 -25.69 -0.54
CA ALA A 540 -24.57 -24.47 -1.25
C ALA A 540 -23.73 -24.19 -2.53
N LEU A 541 -22.63 -24.90 -2.75
CA LEU A 541 -21.72 -24.73 -3.90
C LEU A 541 -21.78 -25.88 -4.92
N ALA A 542 -22.75 -26.81 -4.78
CA ALA A 542 -22.91 -27.93 -5.70
C ALA A 542 -23.95 -27.64 -6.81
N VAL A 543 -23.82 -26.52 -7.52
CA VAL A 543 -24.53 -26.36 -8.80
C VAL A 543 -23.57 -25.79 -9.84
N GLY A 544 -23.20 -26.65 -10.80
CA GLY A 544 -22.75 -26.19 -12.12
C GLY A 544 -21.27 -26.36 -12.44
N LYS A 545 -20.75 -27.60 -12.45
CA LYS A 545 -19.84 -28.09 -13.50
C LYS A 545 -19.81 -29.63 -13.46
N GLY A 546 -20.90 -30.23 -13.92
CA GLY A 546 -20.97 -31.67 -14.15
C GLY A 546 -20.03 -32.05 -15.29
N THR A 547 -18.77 -32.37 -14.98
CA THR A 547 -18.02 -33.32 -15.79
C THR A 547 -18.48 -34.70 -15.34
N ALA A 548 -19.25 -35.36 -16.20
CA ALA A 548 -19.68 -36.74 -15.99
C ALA A 548 -18.44 -37.64 -15.85
N ALA A 549 -18.08 -37.98 -14.62
CA ALA A 549 -17.16 -39.07 -14.36
C ALA A 549 -17.88 -40.36 -14.78
N LYS A 550 -17.51 -40.91 -15.95
CA LYS A 550 -17.85 -42.28 -16.33
C LYS A 550 -17.28 -43.22 -15.27
N ILE A 551 -18.11 -43.63 -14.33
CA ILE A 551 -17.85 -44.78 -13.46
C ILE A 551 -17.77 -46.00 -14.37
N LYS A 552 -16.56 -46.51 -14.61
CA LYS A 552 -16.38 -47.84 -15.19
C LYS A 552 -16.83 -48.86 -14.14
N PRO A 553 -17.80 -49.73 -14.40
CA PRO A 553 -18.14 -50.80 -13.47
C PRO A 553 -16.96 -51.77 -13.36
N ASN A 554 -16.54 -52.03 -12.13
CA ASN A 554 -15.56 -53.06 -11.80
C ASN A 554 -16.06 -54.42 -12.33
N ARG A 555 -15.23 -55.04 -13.16
CA ARG A 555 -15.44 -56.39 -13.68
C ARG A 555 -15.29 -57.37 -12.52
N VAL A 556 -16.42 -57.80 -11.95
CA VAL A 556 -16.46 -58.90 -10.98
C VAL A 556 -16.03 -60.18 -11.72
N GLY A 557 -14.93 -60.77 -11.26
CA GLY A 557 -14.45 -62.06 -11.75
C GLY A 557 -15.44 -63.17 -11.40
N ALA A 558 -16.22 -63.59 -12.39
CA ALA A 558 -17.02 -64.81 -12.29
C ALA A 558 -16.09 -66.02 -12.41
N ARG A 559 -15.90 -66.74 -11.30
CA ARG A 559 -15.41 -68.13 -11.30
C ARG A 559 -16.51 -69.03 -11.85
N THR A 560 -16.20 -69.71 -12.94
CA THR A 560 -16.96 -70.83 -13.51
C THR A 560 -17.05 -71.99 -12.52
N PRO A 561 -18.22 -72.60 -12.28
CA PRO A 561 -18.32 -73.89 -11.62
C PRO A 561 -18.07 -75.03 -12.63
N GLN A 562 -17.25 -76.01 -12.21
CA GLN A 562 -17.15 -77.32 -12.85
C GLN A 562 -18.51 -78.03 -12.79
N GLY A 563 -18.94 -78.63 -13.90
CA GLY A 563 -20.19 -79.40 -13.97
C GLY A 563 -20.12 -80.76 -13.27
N PRO A 564 -21.26 -81.44 -13.07
CA PRO A 564 -21.27 -82.85 -12.71
C PRO A 564 -21.35 -83.74 -13.95
N GLY A 565 -20.69 -84.89 -13.87
CA GLY A 565 -20.73 -85.96 -14.86
C GLY A 565 -22.07 -86.69 -14.93
N ARG A 566 -22.19 -87.45 -16.01
CA ARG A 566 -23.27 -88.35 -16.41
C ARG A 566 -23.69 -89.36 -15.34
N SER A 567 -25.00 -89.59 -15.23
CA SER A 567 -25.68 -90.88 -15.48
C SER A 567 -27.16 -90.61 -15.69
#